data_AF-A0A8K0DHK6-F1
#
_entry.id   AF-A0A8K0DHK6-F1
#
_cell.length_a   1.000
_cell.length_b   1.000
_cell.length_c   1.000
_cell.angle_alpha   90.00
_cell.angle_beta   90.00
_cell.angle_gamma   90.00
#
_symmetry.space_group_name_H-M   'P 1'
#
loop_
_entity.id
_entity.type
_entity.pdbx_description
1 polymer ?
#
loop_
_entity_poly.entity_id
_entity_poly.type
_entity_poly.pdbx_seq_one_letter_code
_entity_poly.pdbx_strand_id
1 'polypeptide(L)'
;MKIKFGFLNESVKKGILGKVELSKKELSPKKNIMYKIHRNMCTKVSKLKKALENEKSQLKILQQLYDEGRFEIMHNELNDVTKNFINSQLRNVNKTNGKRWTTEDKAFALSLYKPSPRLYRYLENQFELPSIRTLKTVLSKIPFASGLNPAILNYLKTQGTTNQAALSALCNETNKNDGGYDFIINNQIVFVIYDVPHLFKNTRNCLIKCKIEFGLNKFAKLGHIQNAYELDQKVRTYKQLRKLKQHYFNFADSYIKMKIKIAAQELSESVAAAIETFTAVGLMPTEALHTAEFVHQIDKIFDSLNGFTIFIDAIDPVQNQGCEVIDSMPYDMPQFSADDLIENQASAYVAGYILKALSLPNCVACQNQFLSKDVSRNHIFVNFEEFYDDNRLLYANDNIIELVKRIHICGYEFLDKHGQESDLENKIKHLYQNHFKIDNCCSEHNFNEIIVDKCVRLIIYKYVREKNEDKKNKPSKGHTIKIKRFQNAHLFFSLLLFCNHTRFKVLKSLDV
;
A
#
# COMPACT_ATOMS: atom_id res chain seq x y z
N MET A 1 62.87 -32.82 -54.66
CA MET A 1 61.66 -33.46 -55.24
C MET A 1 60.56 -32.40 -55.31
N LYS A 2 60.22 -31.92 -56.52
CA LYS A 2 59.36 -30.75 -56.73
C LYS A 2 57.89 -31.06 -56.35
N ILE A 3 57.28 -30.08 -55.69
CA ILE A 3 55.90 -30.00 -55.19
C ILE A 3 54.89 -30.34 -56.31
N LYS A 4 54.09 -31.39 -56.14
CA LYS A 4 53.18 -31.93 -57.17
C LYS A 4 51.73 -31.39 -57.13
N PHE A 5 51.40 -30.48 -56.21
CA PHE A 5 50.02 -29.99 -56.05
C PHE A 5 49.96 -28.48 -55.80
N GLY A 6 50.39 -27.69 -56.79
CA GLY A 6 50.30 -26.22 -56.77
C GLY A 6 48.88 -25.65 -56.89
N PHE A 7 47.85 -26.46 -57.18
CA PHE A 7 46.47 -25.96 -57.36
C PHE A 7 45.70 -25.68 -56.06
N LEU A 8 46.31 -25.99 -54.91
CA LEU A 8 45.73 -25.76 -53.59
C LEU A 8 46.18 -24.44 -52.95
N ASN A 9 47.20 -23.76 -53.50
CA ASN A 9 47.65 -22.48 -52.98
C ASN A 9 47.13 -21.28 -53.80
N GLU A 10 46.19 -20.60 -53.14
CA GLU A 10 45.95 -19.15 -53.10
C GLU A 10 45.30 -18.36 -54.27
N SER A 11 44.53 -17.38 -53.78
CA SER A 11 44.26 -16.03 -54.29
C SER A 11 43.26 -15.76 -55.42
N VAL A 12 42.67 -16.75 -56.11
CA VAL A 12 41.60 -16.45 -57.09
C VAL A 12 40.36 -17.33 -56.90
N LYS A 13 39.19 -16.69 -56.70
CA LYS A 13 37.84 -17.30 -56.67
C LYS A 13 37.43 -17.87 -58.05
N LYS A 14 38.27 -18.67 -58.70
CA LYS A 14 37.89 -19.42 -59.92
C LYS A 14 37.19 -20.72 -59.49
N GLY A 15 36.00 -20.96 -60.04
CA GLY A 15 35.28 -22.22 -59.86
C GLY A 15 36.05 -23.41 -60.45
N ILE A 16 35.68 -24.64 -60.10
CA ILE A 16 36.44 -25.85 -60.49
C ILE A 16 36.72 -25.96 -61.99
N LEU A 17 35.82 -25.48 -62.86
CA LEU A 17 36.03 -25.42 -64.31
C LEU A 17 37.06 -24.37 -64.72
N GLY A 18 37.06 -23.20 -64.06
CA GLY A 18 38.05 -22.15 -64.29
C GLY A 18 39.43 -22.48 -63.74
N LYS A 19 39.55 -23.45 -62.82
CA LYS A 19 40.84 -23.99 -62.35
C LYS A 19 41.44 -25.03 -63.29
N VAL A 20 40.62 -25.66 -64.13
CA VAL A 20 41.01 -26.68 -65.11
C VAL A 20 40.95 -26.11 -66.54
N GLU A 21 40.71 -24.80 -66.67
CA GLU A 21 40.63 -24.07 -67.95
C GLU A 21 39.64 -24.67 -68.97
N LEU A 22 38.55 -25.26 -68.48
CA LEU A 22 37.52 -25.88 -69.33
C LEU A 22 36.24 -25.06 -69.35
N SER A 23 35.65 -24.93 -70.53
CA SER A 23 34.32 -24.36 -70.70
C SER A 23 33.24 -25.41 -70.42
N LYS A 24 32.08 -24.97 -69.92
CA LYS A 24 30.92 -25.86 -69.69
C LYS A 24 30.47 -26.57 -70.98
N LYS A 25 30.73 -25.97 -72.15
CA LYS A 25 30.38 -26.52 -73.47
C LYS A 25 31.27 -27.68 -73.90
N GLU A 26 32.46 -27.82 -73.30
CA GLU A 26 33.47 -28.85 -73.63
C GLU A 26 33.32 -30.11 -72.75
N LEU A 27 32.29 -30.16 -71.89
CA LEU A 27 32.06 -31.27 -70.98
C LEU A 27 31.27 -32.39 -71.65
N SER A 28 31.80 -33.61 -71.59
CA SER A 28 31.01 -34.80 -71.93
C SER A 28 29.79 -34.96 -71.01
N PRO A 29 28.73 -35.69 -71.42
CA PRO A 29 27.51 -35.85 -70.62
C PRO A 29 27.78 -36.33 -69.18
N LYS A 30 28.68 -37.32 -69.00
CA LYS A 30 29.10 -37.82 -67.68
C LYS A 30 29.83 -36.75 -66.85
N LYS A 31 30.73 -35.98 -67.47
CA LYS A 31 31.47 -34.89 -66.79
C LYS A 31 30.54 -33.73 -66.38
N ASN A 32 29.51 -33.43 -67.18
CA ASN A 32 28.52 -32.40 -66.85
C ASN A 32 27.63 -32.80 -65.65
N ILE A 33 27.24 -34.08 -65.54
CA ILE A 33 26.53 -34.61 -64.36
C ILE A 33 27.40 -34.45 -63.10
N MET A 34 28.67 -34.87 -63.17
CA MET A 34 29.62 -34.72 -62.06
C MET A 34 29.81 -33.26 -61.65
N TYR A 35 29.92 -32.34 -62.62
CA TYR A 35 30.01 -30.90 -62.34
C TYR A 35 28.76 -30.36 -61.63
N LYS A 36 27.56 -30.79 -62.05
CA LYS A 36 26.29 -30.42 -61.38
C LYS A 36 26.25 -30.93 -59.93
N ILE A 37 26.63 -32.18 -59.69
CA ILE A 37 26.70 -32.77 -58.34
C ILE A 37 27.69 -31.98 -57.47
N HIS A 38 28.89 -31.73 -57.98
CA HIS A 38 29.90 -30.95 -57.28
C HIS A 38 29.40 -29.55 -56.90
N ARG A 39 28.78 -28.83 -57.84
CA ARG A 39 28.22 -27.49 -57.58
C ARG A 39 27.10 -27.55 -56.53
N ASN A 40 26.22 -28.54 -56.60
CA ASN A 40 25.16 -28.72 -55.61
C ASN A 40 25.72 -29.01 -54.21
N MET A 41 26.77 -29.83 -54.11
CA MET A 41 27.46 -30.12 -52.85
C MET A 41 28.16 -28.88 -52.29
N CYS A 42 28.89 -28.13 -53.11
CA CYS A 42 29.51 -26.86 -52.70
C CYS A 42 28.47 -25.84 -52.20
N THR A 43 27.30 -25.79 -52.84
CA THR A 43 26.19 -24.93 -52.42
C THR A 43 25.62 -25.37 -51.06
N LYS A 44 25.43 -26.67 -50.84
CA LYS A 44 25.00 -27.22 -49.54
C LYS A 44 26.01 -26.94 -48.44
N VAL A 45 27.30 -27.17 -48.69
CA VAL A 45 28.38 -26.88 -47.73
C VAL A 45 28.44 -25.39 -47.39
N SER A 46 28.27 -24.50 -48.37
CA SER A 46 28.22 -23.05 -48.11
C SER A 46 27.03 -22.65 -47.23
N LYS A 47 25.83 -23.22 -47.49
CA LYS A 47 24.65 -23.00 -46.65
C LYS A 47 24.86 -23.49 -45.21
N LEU A 48 25.42 -24.69 -45.05
CA LEU A 48 25.72 -25.26 -43.73
C LEU A 48 26.78 -24.46 -42.97
N LYS A 49 27.85 -24.02 -43.64
CA LYS A 49 28.87 -23.14 -43.04
C LYS A 49 28.27 -21.83 -42.56
N LYS A 50 27.38 -21.23 -43.36
CA LYS A 50 26.70 -19.98 -42.98
C LYS A 50 25.73 -20.17 -41.81
N ALA A 51 25.02 -21.30 -41.76
CA ALA A 51 24.16 -21.65 -40.62
C ALA A 51 24.99 -21.84 -39.33
N LEU A 52 26.11 -22.57 -39.41
CA LEU A 52 27.03 -22.77 -38.28
C LEU A 52 27.62 -21.45 -37.77
N GLU A 53 27.99 -20.54 -38.67
CA GLU A 53 28.51 -19.22 -38.28
C GLU A 53 27.44 -18.35 -37.59
N ASN A 54 26.19 -18.44 -38.04
CA ASN A 54 25.06 -17.77 -37.40
C ASN A 54 24.81 -18.33 -35.98
N GLU A 55 24.83 -19.64 -35.79
CA GLU A 55 24.66 -20.24 -34.46
C GLU A 55 25.82 -19.88 -33.52
N LYS A 56 27.06 -19.89 -34.02
CA LYS A 56 28.23 -19.47 -33.24
C LYS A 56 28.16 -18.00 -32.82
N SER A 57 27.70 -17.11 -33.71
CA SER A 57 27.54 -15.70 -33.36
C SER A 57 26.45 -15.48 -32.31
N GLN A 58 25.35 -16.22 -32.38
CA GLN A 58 24.30 -16.22 -31.34
C GLN A 58 24.82 -16.71 -29.99
N LEU A 59 25.58 -17.82 -29.97
CA LEU A 59 26.19 -18.34 -28.73
C LEU A 59 27.16 -17.34 -28.12
N LYS A 60 27.92 -16.62 -28.94
CA LYS A 60 28.85 -15.59 -28.46
C LYS A 60 28.13 -14.41 -27.81
N ILE A 61 26.99 -13.98 -28.37
CA ILE A 61 26.13 -12.94 -27.77
C ILE A 61 25.57 -13.42 -26.42
N LEU A 62 25.10 -14.67 -26.36
CA LEU A 62 24.57 -15.25 -25.12
C LEU A 62 25.63 -15.36 -24.02
N GLN A 63 26.85 -15.78 -24.38
CA GLN A 63 27.99 -15.79 -23.46
C GLN A 63 28.31 -14.39 -22.96
N GLN A 64 28.36 -13.40 -23.85
CA GLN A 64 28.63 -12.02 -23.48
C GLN A 64 27.57 -11.45 -22.52
N LEU A 65 26.29 -11.77 -22.72
CA LEU A 65 25.20 -11.36 -21.82
C LEU A 65 25.26 -12.05 -20.45
N TYR A 66 25.78 -13.28 -20.39
CA TYR A 66 26.02 -14.03 -19.16
C TYR A 66 27.22 -13.45 -18.39
N ASP A 67 28.33 -13.23 -19.08
CA ASP A 67 29.57 -12.68 -18.51
C ASP A 67 29.39 -11.23 -17.99
N GLU A 68 28.46 -10.47 -18.57
CA GLU A 68 28.08 -9.13 -18.11
C GLU A 68 27.18 -9.13 -16.85
N GLY A 69 26.88 -10.29 -16.26
CA GLY A 69 26.10 -10.42 -15.02
C GLY A 69 24.62 -10.03 -15.13
N ARG A 70 24.11 -9.73 -16.34
CA ARG A 70 22.73 -9.26 -16.54
C ARG A 70 21.67 -10.31 -16.18
N PHE A 71 22.03 -11.60 -16.27
CA PHE A 71 21.15 -12.69 -15.85
C PHE A 71 21.15 -12.95 -14.35
N GLU A 72 22.25 -12.63 -13.63
CA GLU A 72 22.31 -12.74 -12.16
C GLU A 72 21.45 -11.67 -11.47
N ILE A 73 21.43 -10.45 -12.01
CA ILE A 73 20.57 -9.35 -11.54
C ILE A 73 19.09 -9.74 -11.61
N MET A 74 18.66 -10.39 -12.72
CA MET A 74 17.28 -10.87 -12.86
C MET A 74 16.93 -11.99 -11.88
N HIS A 75 17.91 -12.78 -11.42
CA HIS A 75 17.64 -13.91 -10.53
C HIS A 75 17.61 -13.50 -9.05
N ASN A 76 18.38 -12.49 -8.63
CA ASN A 76 18.52 -12.17 -7.21
C ASN A 76 17.67 -10.98 -6.73
N GLU A 77 17.29 -10.05 -7.61
CA GLU A 77 16.56 -8.83 -7.21
C GLU A 77 15.06 -8.86 -7.55
N LEU A 78 14.62 -9.74 -8.45
CA LEU A 78 13.21 -9.84 -8.83
C LEU A 78 12.47 -10.83 -7.94
N ASN A 79 11.26 -10.47 -7.49
CA ASN A 79 10.37 -11.41 -6.82
C ASN A 79 9.92 -12.51 -7.79
N ASP A 80 9.54 -13.66 -7.23
CA ASP A 80 9.21 -14.85 -8.00
C ASP A 80 8.00 -14.65 -8.93
N VAL A 81 7.05 -13.81 -8.54
CA VAL A 81 5.91 -13.44 -9.38
C VAL A 81 6.36 -12.71 -10.64
N THR A 82 7.28 -11.74 -10.51
CA THR A 82 7.81 -10.96 -11.63
C THR A 82 8.67 -11.83 -12.55
N LYS A 83 9.51 -12.70 -11.97
CA LYS A 83 10.27 -13.70 -12.73
C LYS A 83 9.35 -14.61 -13.53
N ASN A 84 8.31 -15.16 -12.90
CA ASN A 84 7.34 -16.02 -13.55
C ASN A 84 6.58 -15.28 -14.66
N PHE A 85 6.20 -14.03 -14.43
CA PHE A 85 5.55 -13.20 -15.45
C PHE A 85 6.46 -12.97 -16.66
N ILE A 86 7.71 -12.53 -16.45
CA ILE A 86 8.68 -12.31 -17.54
C ILE A 86 8.93 -13.60 -18.32
N ASN A 87 9.14 -14.72 -17.62
CA ASN A 87 9.31 -16.03 -18.25
C ASN A 87 8.07 -16.44 -19.07
N SER A 88 6.87 -16.08 -18.61
CA SER A 88 5.62 -16.28 -19.34
C SER A 88 5.56 -15.48 -20.64
N GLN A 89 5.98 -14.22 -20.59
CA GLN A 89 6.05 -13.35 -21.78
C GLN A 89 7.05 -13.93 -22.80
N LEU A 90 8.28 -14.24 -22.37
CA LEU A 90 9.33 -14.77 -23.24
C LEU A 90 8.95 -16.12 -23.87
N ARG A 91 8.25 -16.98 -23.14
CA ARG A 91 7.79 -18.29 -23.63
C ARG A 91 6.75 -18.21 -24.74
N ASN A 92 5.98 -17.12 -24.80
CA ASN A 92 4.81 -16.99 -25.66
C ASN A 92 4.91 -15.88 -26.72
N VAL A 93 5.88 -14.96 -26.62
CA VAL A 93 6.05 -13.80 -27.53
C VAL A 93 6.12 -14.15 -29.02
N ASN A 94 6.81 -15.24 -29.38
CA ASN A 94 6.99 -15.65 -30.78
C ASN A 94 5.89 -16.63 -31.27
N LYS A 95 4.84 -16.85 -30.47
CA LYS A 95 3.80 -17.83 -30.76
C LYS A 95 2.50 -17.14 -31.11
N THR A 96 2.04 -17.32 -32.34
CA THR A 96 0.70 -16.91 -32.75
C THR A 96 -0.36 -17.89 -32.22
N ASN A 97 -0.06 -19.20 -32.25
CA ASN A 97 -0.93 -20.27 -31.79
C ASN A 97 -0.22 -21.20 -30.78
N GLY A 98 -1.00 -21.95 -30.00
CA GLY A 98 -0.47 -22.98 -29.09
C GLY A 98 0.28 -22.43 -27.88
N LYS A 99 -0.11 -21.25 -27.39
CA LYS A 99 0.42 -20.65 -26.15
C LYS A 99 0.16 -21.58 -24.97
N ARG A 100 1.20 -21.86 -24.17
CA ARG A 100 1.12 -22.75 -22.99
C ARG A 100 1.23 -21.92 -21.73
N TRP A 101 0.24 -22.09 -20.86
CA TRP A 101 0.09 -21.37 -19.60
C TRP A 101 0.22 -22.32 -18.42
N THR A 102 1.10 -22.00 -17.48
CA THR A 102 1.25 -22.73 -16.21
C THR A 102 0.10 -22.43 -15.26
N THR A 103 0.07 -23.08 -14.11
CA THR A 103 -0.89 -22.81 -13.03
C THR A 103 -0.69 -21.42 -12.44
N GLU A 104 0.56 -21.01 -12.27
CA GLU A 104 0.98 -19.72 -11.72
C GLU A 104 0.61 -18.58 -12.68
N ASP A 105 0.83 -18.78 -14.00
CA ASP A 105 0.40 -17.83 -15.04
C ASP A 105 -1.11 -17.57 -14.97
N LYS A 106 -1.90 -18.64 -14.80
CA LYS A 106 -3.37 -18.56 -14.73
C LYS A 106 -3.82 -17.94 -13.42
N ALA A 107 -3.15 -18.22 -12.31
CA ALA A 107 -3.44 -17.64 -11.01
C ALA A 107 -3.16 -16.12 -11.01
N PHE A 108 -2.02 -15.71 -11.54
CA PHE A 108 -1.68 -14.29 -11.73
C PHE A 108 -2.64 -13.59 -12.68
N ALA A 109 -2.98 -14.21 -13.81
CA ALA A 109 -3.99 -13.67 -14.72
C ALA A 109 -5.37 -13.55 -14.06
N LEU A 110 -5.76 -14.51 -13.20
CA LEU A 110 -6.99 -14.45 -12.41
C LEU A 110 -6.95 -13.33 -11.37
N SER A 111 -5.82 -13.09 -10.72
CA SER A 111 -5.68 -12.00 -9.74
C SER A 111 -5.80 -10.62 -10.37
N LEU A 112 -5.46 -10.46 -11.65
CA LEU A 112 -5.69 -9.24 -12.42
C LEU A 112 -7.14 -9.16 -12.95
N TYR A 113 -7.67 -10.27 -13.46
CA TYR A 113 -9.00 -10.34 -14.07
C TYR A 113 -10.14 -10.14 -13.07
N LYS A 114 -10.03 -10.71 -11.85
CA LYS A 114 -11.11 -10.70 -10.86
C LYS A 114 -11.42 -9.30 -10.30
N PRO A 115 -10.43 -8.47 -9.91
CA PRO A 115 -10.68 -7.10 -9.47
C PRO A 115 -11.15 -6.19 -10.59
N SER A 116 -10.60 -6.33 -11.80
CA SER A 116 -10.97 -5.49 -12.95
C SER A 116 -10.88 -6.21 -14.30
N PRO A 117 -12.00 -6.77 -14.79
CA PRO A 117 -12.06 -7.38 -16.12
C PRO A 117 -11.78 -6.40 -17.27
N ARG A 118 -12.06 -5.11 -17.06
CA ARG A 118 -11.82 -4.05 -18.05
C ARG A 118 -10.32 -3.80 -18.22
N LEU A 119 -9.60 -3.64 -17.11
CA LEU A 119 -8.16 -3.47 -17.12
C LEU A 119 -7.47 -4.70 -17.72
N TYR A 120 -7.94 -5.90 -17.38
CA TYR A 120 -7.38 -7.13 -17.94
C TYR A 120 -7.44 -7.15 -19.48
N ARG A 121 -8.58 -6.82 -20.09
CA ARG A 121 -8.70 -6.76 -21.56
C ARG A 121 -7.78 -5.71 -22.19
N TYR A 122 -7.58 -4.59 -21.51
CA TYR A 122 -6.64 -3.57 -21.97
C TYR A 122 -5.20 -4.11 -21.94
N LEU A 123 -4.81 -4.78 -20.85
CA LEU A 123 -3.48 -5.37 -20.71
C LEU A 123 -3.25 -6.56 -21.64
N GLU A 124 -4.28 -7.34 -21.95
CA GLU A 124 -4.23 -8.46 -22.92
C GLU A 124 -3.84 -8.01 -24.34
N ASN A 125 -4.07 -6.74 -24.68
CA ASN A 125 -3.62 -6.17 -25.96
C ASN A 125 -2.12 -5.85 -25.99
N GLN A 126 -1.50 -5.65 -24.83
CA GLN A 126 -0.09 -5.23 -24.71
C GLN A 126 0.82 -6.36 -24.24
N PHE A 127 0.28 -7.30 -23.47
CA PHE A 127 1.00 -8.41 -22.87
C PHE A 127 0.44 -9.74 -23.35
N GLU A 128 1.32 -10.73 -23.38
CA GLU A 128 0.98 -12.11 -23.63
C GLU A 128 0.28 -12.70 -22.41
N LEU A 129 -1.05 -12.66 -22.41
CA LEU A 129 -1.89 -13.13 -21.31
C LEU A 129 -2.86 -14.26 -21.74
N PRO A 130 -3.29 -15.13 -20.80
CA PRO A 130 -4.32 -16.12 -21.07
C PRO A 130 -5.64 -15.48 -21.49
N SER A 131 -6.34 -16.10 -22.43
CA SER A 131 -7.67 -15.61 -22.80
C SER A 131 -8.67 -15.73 -21.65
N ILE A 132 -9.65 -14.83 -21.60
CA ILE A 132 -10.74 -14.88 -20.61
C ILE A 132 -11.45 -16.24 -20.62
N ARG A 133 -11.61 -16.87 -21.80
CA ARG A 133 -12.18 -18.22 -21.92
C ARG A 133 -11.35 -19.25 -21.17
N THR A 134 -10.03 -19.16 -21.26
CA THR A 134 -9.11 -20.02 -20.52
C THR A 134 -9.29 -19.84 -19.02
N LEU A 135 -9.34 -18.59 -18.53
CA LEU A 135 -9.55 -18.29 -17.11
C LEU A 135 -10.89 -18.81 -16.59
N LYS A 136 -11.98 -18.63 -17.37
CA LYS A 136 -13.30 -19.19 -17.03
C LYS A 136 -13.29 -20.72 -16.98
N THR A 137 -12.55 -21.36 -17.88
CA THR A 137 -12.39 -22.83 -17.90
C THR A 137 -11.62 -23.33 -16.68
N VAL A 138 -10.64 -22.56 -16.20
CA VAL A 138 -9.93 -22.89 -14.94
C VAL A 138 -10.90 -22.81 -13.77
N LEU A 139 -11.70 -21.75 -13.69
CA LEU A 139 -12.69 -21.58 -12.62
C LEU A 139 -13.78 -22.66 -12.65
N SER A 140 -14.23 -23.08 -13.83
CA SER A 140 -15.26 -24.12 -13.94
C SER A 140 -14.77 -25.51 -13.50
N LYS A 141 -13.46 -25.72 -13.43
CA LYS A 141 -12.88 -26.96 -12.91
C LYS A 141 -12.87 -27.02 -11.39
N ILE A 142 -13.12 -25.91 -10.70
CA ILE A 142 -13.22 -25.87 -9.24
C ILE A 142 -14.65 -26.30 -8.88
N PRO A 143 -14.84 -27.50 -8.28
CA PRO A 143 -16.18 -27.97 -7.95
C PRO A 143 -16.73 -27.17 -6.77
N PHE A 144 -17.86 -26.51 -6.98
CA PHE A 144 -18.66 -25.94 -5.91
C PHE A 144 -19.93 -26.79 -5.76
N ALA A 145 -20.02 -27.54 -4.66
CA ALA A 145 -21.22 -28.24 -4.26
C ALA A 145 -21.95 -27.45 -3.16
N SER A 146 -23.25 -27.71 -2.98
CA SER A 146 -23.98 -27.22 -1.81
C SER A 146 -23.44 -27.86 -0.53
N GLY A 147 -23.41 -27.10 0.56
CA GLY A 147 -22.86 -27.54 1.85
C GLY A 147 -21.46 -26.98 2.16
N LEU A 148 -20.77 -27.59 3.12
CA LEU A 148 -19.44 -27.16 3.55
C LEU A 148 -18.37 -27.67 2.58
N ASN A 149 -17.64 -26.77 1.92
CA ASN A 149 -16.51 -27.16 1.08
C ASN A 149 -15.27 -27.42 1.96
N PRO A 150 -14.77 -28.66 2.06
CA PRO A 150 -13.68 -29.01 2.96
C PRO A 150 -12.36 -28.34 2.59
N ALA A 151 -12.13 -28.02 1.31
CA ALA A 151 -10.93 -27.31 0.86
C ALA A 151 -10.96 -25.84 1.33
N ILE A 152 -12.12 -25.19 1.22
CA ILE A 152 -12.33 -23.83 1.75
C ILE A 152 -12.26 -23.87 3.28
N LEU A 153 -12.87 -24.86 3.93
CA LEU A 153 -12.85 -25.01 5.38
C LEU A 153 -11.43 -25.22 5.92
N ASN A 154 -10.60 -26.03 5.26
CA ASN A 154 -9.21 -26.22 5.65
C ASN A 154 -8.36 -24.96 5.44
N TYR A 155 -8.68 -24.14 4.43
CA TYR A 155 -8.08 -22.82 4.25
C TYR A 155 -8.61 -21.77 5.24
N LEU A 156 -9.89 -21.82 5.61
CA LEU A 156 -10.50 -20.94 6.61
C LEU A 156 -10.11 -21.34 8.04
N LYS A 157 -9.72 -22.60 8.29
CA LYS A 157 -9.11 -23.00 9.58
C LYS A 157 -7.85 -22.21 9.90
N THR A 158 -7.15 -21.67 8.90
CA THR A 158 -5.99 -20.79 9.10
C THR A 158 -6.35 -19.31 9.13
N GLN A 159 -7.61 -18.94 8.86
CA GLN A 159 -8.14 -17.58 8.80
C GLN A 159 -9.59 -17.58 9.33
N GLY A 160 -9.73 -17.56 10.66
CA GLY A 160 -10.97 -17.92 11.37
C GLY A 160 -12.23 -17.16 10.94
N THR A 161 -13.39 -17.82 11.00
CA THR A 161 -14.72 -17.19 10.83
C THR A 161 -15.80 -17.88 11.67
N THR A 162 -16.79 -17.09 12.12
CA THR A 162 -17.85 -17.45 13.07
C THR A 162 -19.15 -17.84 12.36
N ASN A 163 -19.82 -18.92 12.80
CA ASN A 163 -21.12 -19.39 12.31
C ASN A 163 -22.20 -19.31 13.41
N GLN A 164 -23.07 -18.30 13.36
CA GLN A 164 -24.06 -17.99 14.42
C GLN A 164 -25.16 -19.07 14.60
N ALA A 165 -25.59 -19.73 13.54
CA ALA A 165 -26.67 -20.74 13.63
C ALA A 165 -26.22 -22.05 14.30
N ALA A 166 -24.95 -22.43 14.12
CA ALA A 166 -24.37 -23.60 14.77
C ALA A 166 -24.17 -23.34 16.28
N LEU A 167 -23.80 -22.12 16.66
CA LEU A 167 -23.61 -21.72 18.06
C LEU A 167 -24.92 -21.76 18.86
N SER A 168 -26.02 -21.28 18.29
CA SER A 168 -27.33 -21.36 18.96
C SER A 168 -27.81 -22.79 19.19
N ALA A 169 -27.47 -23.72 18.28
CA ALA A 169 -27.79 -25.14 18.47
C ALA A 169 -26.94 -25.77 19.59
N LEU A 170 -25.64 -25.43 19.65
CA LEU A 170 -24.71 -25.93 20.67
C LEU A 170 -25.01 -25.37 22.08
N CYS A 171 -25.36 -24.08 22.21
CA CYS A 171 -25.82 -23.49 23.48
C CYS A 171 -27.06 -24.20 24.04
N ASN A 172 -27.99 -24.60 23.17
CA ASN A 172 -29.23 -25.27 23.59
C ASN A 172 -29.00 -26.73 24.00
N GLU A 173 -28.00 -27.41 23.43
CA GLU A 173 -27.65 -28.80 23.80
C GLU A 173 -26.89 -28.90 25.13
N THR A 174 -26.22 -27.82 25.57
CA THR A 174 -25.28 -27.88 26.71
C THR A 174 -25.73 -27.15 27.97
N ASN A 175 -26.80 -26.35 27.94
CA ASN A 175 -27.21 -25.55 29.10
C ASN A 175 -27.99 -26.36 30.17
N LYS A 176 -27.35 -26.56 31.32
CA LYS A 176 -27.98 -26.90 32.61
C LYS A 176 -28.35 -25.67 33.46
N ASN A 177 -28.06 -24.45 33.00
CA ASN A 177 -28.41 -23.22 33.70
C ASN A 177 -29.16 -22.27 32.75
N ASP A 178 -30.34 -21.81 33.18
CA ASP A 178 -31.15 -20.80 32.51
C ASP A 178 -30.31 -19.51 32.29
N GLY A 179 -29.85 -19.27 31.05
CA GLY A 179 -29.37 -17.96 30.59
C GLY A 179 -27.88 -17.79 30.25
N GLY A 180 -27.07 -18.86 30.23
CA GLY A 180 -25.65 -18.78 29.83
C GLY A 180 -25.44 -18.64 28.32
N TYR A 181 -24.64 -17.65 27.89
CA TYR A 181 -24.17 -17.48 26.49
C TYR A 181 -22.86 -18.24 26.24
N ASP A 182 -22.74 -19.43 26.79
CA ASP A 182 -21.57 -20.29 26.74
C ASP A 182 -21.98 -21.74 26.50
N PHE A 183 -21.07 -22.53 25.93
CA PHE A 183 -21.24 -23.97 25.78
C PHE A 183 -19.89 -24.68 25.88
N ILE A 184 -19.92 -25.98 26.16
CA ILE A 184 -18.70 -26.77 26.41
C ILE A 184 -18.46 -27.72 25.23
N ILE A 185 -17.29 -27.61 24.60
CA ILE A 185 -16.78 -28.60 23.64
C ILE A 185 -15.48 -29.18 24.20
N ASN A 186 -15.37 -30.50 24.33
CA ASN A 186 -14.15 -31.19 24.78
C ASN A 186 -13.56 -30.62 26.10
N ASN A 187 -14.42 -30.36 27.10
CA ASN A 187 -14.06 -29.73 28.37
C ASN A 187 -13.50 -28.29 28.26
N GLN A 188 -13.67 -27.61 27.12
CA GLN A 188 -13.36 -26.20 26.94
C GLN A 188 -14.64 -25.38 26.83
N ILE A 189 -14.69 -24.27 27.56
CA ILE A 189 -15.80 -23.31 27.53
C ILE A 189 -15.63 -22.40 26.32
N VAL A 190 -16.66 -22.30 25.50
CA VAL A 190 -16.73 -21.40 24.35
C VAL A 190 -17.78 -20.34 24.64
N PHE A 191 -17.35 -19.08 24.67
CA PHE A 191 -18.24 -17.93 24.85
C PHE A 191 -18.82 -17.47 23.51
N VAL A 192 -20.13 -17.23 23.49
CA VAL A 192 -20.84 -16.67 22.33
C VAL A 192 -20.94 -15.16 22.47
N ILE A 193 -20.30 -14.45 21.55
CA ILE A 193 -20.36 -12.99 21.47
C ILE A 193 -21.20 -12.61 20.25
N TYR A 194 -22.19 -11.76 20.46
CA TYR A 194 -23.00 -11.20 19.38
C TYR A 194 -22.27 -10.05 18.69
N ASP A 195 -22.60 -9.84 17.42
CA ASP A 195 -22.07 -8.73 16.63
C ASP A 195 -22.52 -7.38 17.23
N VAL A 196 -21.58 -6.70 17.87
CA VAL A 196 -21.77 -5.46 18.64
C VAL A 196 -22.34 -4.32 17.78
N PRO A 197 -21.77 -4.00 16.59
CA PRO A 197 -22.38 -3.07 15.65
C PRO A 197 -23.87 -3.35 15.33
N HIS A 198 -24.23 -4.64 15.20
CA HIS A 198 -25.61 -5.02 14.94
C HIS A 198 -26.51 -4.84 16.16
N LEU A 199 -26.05 -5.19 17.36
CA LEU A 199 -26.75 -4.91 18.61
C LEU A 199 -27.00 -3.42 18.80
N PHE A 200 -25.97 -2.60 18.57
CA PHE A 200 -26.05 -1.15 18.72
C PHE A 200 -27.09 -0.52 17.78
N LYS A 201 -27.10 -0.95 16.52
CA LYS A 201 -28.13 -0.58 15.54
C LYS A 201 -29.53 -0.99 16.00
N ASN A 202 -29.67 -2.19 16.59
CA ASN A 202 -30.95 -2.67 17.10
C ASN A 202 -31.42 -1.84 18.30
N THR A 203 -30.53 -1.47 19.23
CA THR A 203 -30.83 -0.56 20.35
C THR A 203 -31.39 0.77 19.86
N ARG A 204 -30.75 1.38 18.85
CA ARG A 204 -31.29 2.58 18.20
C ARG A 204 -32.66 2.32 17.57
N ASN A 205 -32.83 1.22 16.85
CA ASN A 205 -34.11 0.87 16.22
C ASN A 205 -35.23 0.63 17.25
N CYS A 206 -34.91 0.16 18.46
CA CYS A 206 -35.84 0.08 19.57
C CYS A 206 -36.25 1.47 20.05
N LEU A 207 -35.31 2.41 20.22
CA LEU A 207 -35.62 3.81 20.57
C LEU A 207 -36.52 4.53 19.55
N ILE A 208 -36.44 4.15 18.26
CA ILE A 208 -37.36 4.66 17.22
C ILE A 208 -38.79 4.19 17.48
N LYS A 209 -38.98 2.96 17.94
CA LYS A 209 -40.31 2.33 18.08
C LYS A 209 -40.94 2.56 19.44
N CYS A 210 -40.15 2.59 20.51
CA CYS A 210 -40.63 2.67 21.89
C CYS A 210 -39.68 3.46 22.80
N LYS A 211 -40.17 3.77 24.01
CA LYS A 211 -39.32 4.20 25.13
C LYS A 211 -38.60 2.97 25.69
N ILE A 212 -37.33 3.13 26.04
CA ILE A 212 -36.55 2.07 26.70
C ILE A 212 -36.49 2.39 28.19
N GLU A 213 -36.90 1.45 29.03
CA GLU A 213 -36.75 1.51 30.49
C GLU A 213 -35.49 0.72 30.88
N PHE A 214 -34.55 1.37 31.57
CA PHE A 214 -33.22 0.82 31.85
C PHE A 214 -32.81 0.92 33.33
N GLY A 215 -33.78 1.18 34.20
CA GLY A 215 -33.62 1.26 35.66
C GLY A 215 -34.93 1.63 36.34
N LEU A 216 -34.93 1.69 37.68
CA LEU A 216 -36.10 2.13 38.46
C LEU A 216 -36.54 3.53 38.02
N ASN A 217 -37.71 3.62 37.38
CA ASN A 217 -38.32 4.86 36.86
C ASN A 217 -37.45 5.67 35.86
N LYS A 218 -36.42 5.07 35.26
CA LYS A 218 -35.60 5.73 34.22
C LYS A 218 -36.04 5.29 32.83
N PHE A 219 -36.24 6.26 31.94
CA PHE A 219 -36.61 5.99 30.55
C PHE A 219 -35.84 6.84 29.54
N ALA A 220 -35.49 6.23 28.41
CA ALA A 220 -34.86 6.87 27.27
C ALA A 220 -35.85 6.99 26.11
N LYS A 221 -35.88 8.16 25.46
CA LYS A 221 -36.75 8.45 24.31
C LYS A 221 -35.96 9.13 23.20
N LEU A 222 -36.16 8.67 21.96
CA LEU A 222 -35.57 9.31 20.79
C LEU A 222 -36.05 10.75 20.59
N GLY A 223 -37.26 11.07 21.05
CA GLY A 223 -37.78 12.45 21.03
C GLY A 223 -36.89 13.44 21.79
N HIS A 224 -36.25 13.05 22.89
CA HIS A 224 -35.30 13.93 23.58
C HIS A 224 -34.04 14.19 22.74
N ILE A 225 -33.56 13.19 22.01
CA ILE A 225 -32.40 13.30 21.10
C ILE A 225 -32.74 14.23 19.93
N GLN A 226 -33.92 14.08 19.32
CA GLN A 226 -34.38 14.97 18.25
C GLN A 226 -34.54 16.41 18.75
N ASN A 227 -35.15 16.62 19.92
CA ASN A 227 -35.30 17.94 20.51
C ASN A 227 -33.95 18.61 20.78
N ALA A 228 -32.97 17.87 21.30
CA ALA A 228 -31.62 18.39 21.52
C ALA A 228 -30.94 18.78 20.21
N TYR A 229 -31.12 18.00 19.13
CA TYR A 229 -30.62 18.37 17.81
C TYR A 229 -31.26 19.66 17.29
N GLU A 230 -32.58 19.78 17.36
CA GLU A 230 -33.30 20.97 16.90
C GLU A 230 -32.92 22.22 17.71
N LEU A 231 -32.75 22.10 19.04
CA LEU A 231 -32.29 23.18 19.91
C LEU A 231 -30.85 23.59 19.58
N ASP A 232 -29.94 22.66 19.37
CA ASP A 232 -28.57 22.98 18.92
C ASP A 232 -28.58 23.72 17.59
N GLN A 233 -29.43 23.30 16.63
CA GLN A 233 -29.58 23.97 15.35
C GLN A 233 -30.24 25.35 15.44
N LYS A 234 -31.09 25.63 16.43
CA LYS A 234 -31.77 26.93 16.57
C LYS A 234 -31.03 27.92 17.48
N VAL A 235 -30.57 27.47 18.65
CA VAL A 235 -30.13 28.34 19.76
C VAL A 235 -28.65 28.70 19.67
N ARG A 236 -27.79 27.77 19.24
CA ARG A 236 -26.33 27.98 19.29
C ARG A 236 -25.79 28.56 17.98
N THR A 237 -24.84 29.48 18.04
CA THR A 237 -24.08 29.89 16.84
C THR A 237 -23.12 28.78 16.39
N TYR A 238 -22.40 28.18 17.35
CA TYR A 238 -21.48 27.06 17.11
C TYR A 238 -22.13 25.74 17.54
N LYS A 239 -22.35 24.85 16.57
CA LYS A 239 -23.13 23.61 16.74
C LYS A 239 -22.32 22.52 17.45
N GLN A 240 -22.81 22.05 18.58
CA GLN A 240 -22.22 20.88 19.28
C GLN A 240 -22.50 19.60 18.50
N LEU A 241 -23.68 19.50 17.87
CA LEU A 241 -24.16 18.31 17.18
C LEU A 241 -23.89 18.35 15.67
N ARG A 242 -22.72 18.88 15.26
CA ARG A 242 -22.32 19.05 13.84
C ARG A 242 -22.30 17.75 13.00
N LYS A 243 -22.16 16.61 13.66
CA LYS A 243 -22.12 15.29 13.01
C LYS A 243 -23.52 14.79 12.64
N LEU A 244 -24.57 15.28 13.31
CA LEU A 244 -25.96 14.92 13.05
C LEU A 244 -26.56 15.78 11.92
N LYS A 245 -27.47 15.18 11.16
CA LYS A 245 -28.14 15.82 10.03
C LYS A 245 -29.65 15.59 10.15
N GLN A 246 -30.45 16.58 9.72
CA GLN A 246 -31.91 16.52 9.78
C GLN A 246 -32.48 15.22 9.19
N HIS A 247 -31.94 14.76 8.05
CA HIS A 247 -32.42 13.54 7.40
C HIS A 247 -32.13 12.25 8.18
N TYR A 248 -31.25 12.24 9.18
CA TYR A 248 -31.02 11.06 10.03
C TYR A 248 -32.27 10.72 10.86
N PHE A 249 -33.10 11.71 11.16
CA PHE A 249 -34.37 11.54 11.84
C PHE A 249 -35.52 11.13 10.89
N ASN A 250 -35.24 10.87 9.61
CA ASN A 250 -36.22 10.29 8.68
C ASN A 250 -36.32 8.77 8.89
N PHE A 251 -37.08 8.36 9.89
CA PHE A 251 -37.24 6.95 10.25
C PHE A 251 -38.17 6.16 9.31
N ALA A 252 -38.66 6.73 8.20
CA ALA A 252 -39.33 5.93 7.17
C ALA A 252 -38.31 5.20 6.26
N ASP A 253 -37.10 5.75 6.14
CA ASP A 253 -36.07 5.24 5.24
C ASP A 253 -35.34 4.01 5.82
N SER A 254 -35.48 2.87 5.15
CA SER A 254 -34.81 1.62 5.51
C SER A 254 -33.28 1.69 5.40
N TYR A 255 -32.75 2.49 4.48
CA TYR A 255 -31.31 2.67 4.30
C TYR A 255 -30.69 3.42 5.49
N ILE A 256 -31.39 4.41 6.03
CA ILE A 256 -30.98 5.12 7.25
C ILE A 256 -31.04 4.20 8.47
N LYS A 257 -32.08 3.36 8.57
CA LYS A 257 -32.21 2.36 9.65
C LYS A 257 -31.07 1.36 9.70
N MET A 258 -30.55 0.96 8.53
CA MET A 258 -29.49 -0.05 8.43
C MET A 258 -28.08 0.49 8.72
N LYS A 259 -27.87 1.81 8.65
CA LYS A 259 -26.54 2.41 8.82
C LYS A 259 -26.11 2.52 10.27
N ILE A 260 -25.13 1.69 10.65
CA ILE A 260 -24.46 1.73 11.96
C ILE A 260 -23.86 3.11 12.25
N LYS A 261 -23.24 3.75 11.23
CA LYS A 261 -22.69 5.11 11.37
C LYS A 261 -23.72 6.12 11.89
N ILE A 262 -24.97 6.01 11.45
CA ILE A 262 -26.02 6.95 11.87
C ILE A 262 -26.38 6.68 13.33
N ALA A 263 -26.59 5.41 13.69
CA ALA A 263 -26.84 5.03 15.08
C ALA A 263 -25.71 5.51 16.00
N ALA A 264 -24.45 5.33 15.62
CA ALA A 264 -23.28 5.76 16.40
C ALA A 264 -23.21 7.27 16.58
N GLN A 265 -23.74 8.06 15.66
CA GLN A 265 -23.81 9.51 15.80
C GLN A 265 -24.99 9.94 16.69
N GLU A 266 -26.14 9.28 16.56
CA GLU A 266 -27.36 9.54 17.35
C GLU A 266 -27.17 9.18 18.83
N LEU A 267 -26.42 8.11 19.11
CA LEU A 267 -26.16 7.60 20.46
C LEU A 267 -24.70 7.86 20.88
N SER A 268 -24.24 9.10 20.73
CA SER A 268 -22.86 9.48 21.08
C SER A 268 -22.77 10.31 22.35
N GLU A 269 -21.59 10.32 22.99
CA GLU A 269 -21.26 11.23 24.11
C GLU A 269 -21.65 12.68 23.82
N SER A 270 -21.39 13.16 22.60
CA SER A 270 -21.71 14.55 22.21
C SER A 270 -23.21 14.88 22.30
N VAL A 271 -24.06 13.88 22.06
CA VAL A 271 -25.51 13.99 22.19
C VAL A 271 -25.92 13.98 23.66
N ALA A 272 -25.33 13.08 24.47
CA ALA A 272 -25.57 13.05 25.93
C ALA A 272 -25.22 14.40 26.58
N ALA A 273 -24.03 14.92 26.31
CA ALA A 273 -23.57 16.21 26.82
C ALA A 273 -24.45 17.38 26.35
N ALA A 274 -24.96 17.34 25.11
CA ALA A 274 -25.86 18.37 24.61
C ALA A 274 -27.22 18.36 25.33
N ILE A 275 -27.80 17.17 25.56
CA ILE A 275 -29.03 17.00 26.32
C ILE A 275 -28.85 17.52 27.75
N GLU A 276 -27.78 17.09 28.43
CA GLU A 276 -27.46 17.54 29.79
C GLU A 276 -27.33 19.08 29.87
N THR A 277 -26.60 19.69 28.93
CA THR A 277 -26.43 21.14 28.90
C THR A 277 -27.75 21.88 28.70
N PHE A 278 -28.60 21.41 27.77
CA PHE A 278 -29.90 22.06 27.52
C PHE A 278 -30.88 21.87 28.67
N THR A 279 -30.83 20.73 29.38
CA THR A 279 -31.63 20.54 30.59
C THR A 279 -31.14 21.43 31.74
N ALA A 280 -29.82 21.57 31.92
CA ALA A 280 -29.24 22.45 32.93
C ALA A 280 -29.61 23.93 32.73
N VAL A 281 -29.74 24.37 31.47
CA VAL A 281 -30.19 25.73 31.11
C VAL A 281 -31.72 25.88 31.16
N GLY A 282 -32.47 24.81 31.43
CA GLY A 282 -33.93 24.82 31.50
C GLY A 282 -34.65 24.82 30.16
N LEU A 283 -33.95 24.48 29.06
CA LEU A 283 -34.51 24.39 27.69
C LEU A 283 -35.13 23.01 27.39
N MET A 284 -34.90 22.02 28.25
CA MET A 284 -35.40 20.65 28.11
C MET A 284 -35.97 20.14 29.44
N PRO A 285 -36.94 19.21 29.40
CA PRO A 285 -37.49 18.61 30.61
C PRO A 285 -36.43 17.85 31.41
N THR A 286 -36.60 17.77 32.73
CA THR A 286 -35.68 17.07 33.65
C THR A 286 -35.54 15.59 33.31
N GLU A 287 -36.58 15.00 32.74
CA GLU A 287 -36.66 13.61 32.29
C GLU A 287 -35.71 13.33 31.12
N ALA A 288 -35.23 14.37 30.42
CA ALA A 288 -34.23 14.22 29.38
C ALA A 288 -32.86 13.80 29.95
N LEU A 289 -32.57 14.08 31.23
CA LEU A 289 -31.34 13.62 31.89
C LEU A 289 -31.25 12.08 31.90
N HIS A 290 -32.37 11.38 32.05
CA HIS A 290 -32.41 9.92 31.95
C HIS A 290 -32.00 9.45 30.55
N THR A 291 -32.34 10.20 29.50
CA THR A 291 -31.91 9.87 28.14
C THR A 291 -30.43 10.18 27.92
N ALA A 292 -29.91 11.26 28.51
CA ALA A 292 -28.48 11.57 28.47
C ALA A 292 -27.65 10.45 29.13
N GLU A 293 -28.05 9.99 30.32
CA GLU A 293 -27.41 8.88 31.03
C GLU A 293 -27.43 7.59 30.20
N PHE A 294 -28.57 7.24 29.61
CA PHE A 294 -28.68 6.06 28.73
C PHE A 294 -27.74 6.15 27.53
N VAL A 295 -27.73 7.29 26.83
CA VAL A 295 -26.90 7.50 25.64
C VAL A 295 -25.42 7.40 26.02
N HIS A 296 -25.00 8.02 27.12
CA HIS A 296 -23.64 7.93 27.63
C HIS A 296 -23.23 6.48 27.93
N GLN A 297 -24.06 5.72 28.67
CA GLN A 297 -23.78 4.32 28.99
C GLN A 297 -23.63 3.46 27.72
N ILE A 298 -24.54 3.63 26.76
CA ILE A 298 -24.51 2.88 25.50
C ILE A 298 -23.29 3.24 24.65
N ASP A 299 -22.90 4.51 24.59
CA ASP A 299 -21.68 4.96 23.90
C ASP A 299 -20.42 4.35 24.52
N LYS A 300 -20.31 4.35 25.86
CA LYS A 300 -19.18 3.70 26.56
C LYS A 300 -19.13 2.19 26.35
N ILE A 301 -20.28 1.51 26.38
CA ILE A 301 -20.35 0.08 26.08
C ILE A 301 -19.88 -0.17 24.65
N PHE A 302 -20.35 0.61 23.69
CA PHE A 302 -19.97 0.47 22.29
C PHE A 302 -18.47 0.72 22.08
N ASP A 303 -17.91 1.77 22.66
CA ASP A 303 -16.48 2.07 22.60
C ASP A 303 -15.63 0.98 23.26
N SER A 304 -16.07 0.42 24.39
CA SER A 304 -15.35 -0.66 25.09
C SER A 304 -15.29 -1.95 24.28
N LEU A 305 -16.36 -2.26 23.53
CA LEU A 305 -16.50 -3.48 22.75
C LEU A 305 -16.03 -3.33 21.29
N ASN A 306 -15.81 -2.09 20.83
CA ASN A 306 -15.34 -1.74 19.50
C ASN A 306 -13.99 -1.00 19.54
N GLY A 307 -13.28 -1.09 20.67
CA GLY A 307 -11.93 -0.59 20.82
C GLY A 307 -10.96 -1.48 20.05
N PHE A 308 -10.22 -0.90 19.10
CA PHE A 308 -9.05 -1.57 18.54
C PHE A 308 -7.91 -1.49 19.55
N THR A 309 -7.77 -2.52 20.39
CA THR A 309 -6.47 -2.77 21.01
C THR A 309 -5.59 -3.32 19.90
N ILE A 310 -4.58 -2.54 19.48
CA ILE A 310 -3.41 -3.12 18.84
C ILE A 310 -2.83 -4.05 19.92
N PHE A 311 -3.02 -5.36 19.77
CA PHE A 311 -2.26 -6.34 20.52
C PHE A 311 -0.79 -6.11 20.13
N ILE A 312 -0.08 -5.33 20.95
CA ILE A 312 1.36 -5.41 21.00
C ILE A 312 1.62 -6.77 21.61
N ASP A 313 2.05 -7.73 20.78
CA ASP A 313 2.42 -9.05 21.24
C ASP A 313 3.38 -8.92 22.43
N ALA A 314 3.04 -9.66 23.48
CA ALA A 314 3.77 -9.76 24.71
C ALA A 314 5.26 -10.06 24.46
N ILE A 315 6.12 -9.14 24.90
CA ILE A 315 7.42 -9.51 25.41
C ILE A 315 7.21 -9.86 26.90
N ASP A 316 7.73 -11.02 27.27
CA ASP A 316 7.57 -11.76 28.53
C ASP A 316 7.61 -10.97 29.85
N PRO A 317 7.05 -11.55 30.94
CA PRO A 317 6.69 -10.84 32.16
C PRO A 317 7.88 -10.62 33.10
N VAL A 318 8.07 -9.39 33.55
CA VAL A 318 8.85 -9.11 34.76
C VAL A 318 7.90 -8.62 35.85
N GLN A 319 7.58 -9.56 36.73
CA GLN A 319 7.23 -9.43 38.15
C GLN A 319 6.50 -8.14 38.61
N ASN A 320 5.23 -8.35 38.96
CA ASN A 320 4.48 -7.58 39.95
C ASN A 320 5.33 -7.14 41.14
N GLN A 321 5.40 -5.82 41.38
CA GLN A 321 5.26 -5.28 42.73
C GLN A 321 4.51 -3.94 42.67
N GLY A 322 3.49 -3.84 43.53
CA GLY A 322 3.05 -2.57 44.09
C GLY A 322 2.02 -1.79 43.27
N CYS A 323 0.76 -2.02 43.57
CA CYS A 323 -0.28 -1.01 43.38
C CYS A 323 0.02 0.16 44.32
N GLU A 324 0.32 1.35 43.77
CA GLU A 324 0.07 2.62 44.44
C GLU A 324 -0.76 3.50 43.51
N VAL A 325 -1.96 3.78 43.96
CA VAL A 325 -2.84 4.83 43.48
C VAL A 325 -2.12 6.15 43.72
N ILE A 326 -1.55 6.74 42.66
CA ILE A 326 -1.22 8.16 42.67
C ILE A 326 -2.40 8.88 42.02
N ASP A 327 -3.32 9.27 42.90
CA ASP A 327 -4.19 10.41 42.66
C ASP A 327 -3.34 11.64 42.32
N SER A 328 -3.82 12.46 41.39
CA SER A 328 -3.27 13.74 40.92
C SER A 328 -2.08 13.68 39.93
N MET A 329 -2.39 13.77 38.63
CA MET A 329 -1.53 14.51 37.71
C MET A 329 -2.35 15.65 37.09
N PRO A 330 -1.87 16.91 37.16
CA PRO A 330 -2.61 18.07 36.64
C PRO A 330 -2.80 17.96 35.13
N TYR A 331 -4.01 18.26 34.68
CA TYR A 331 -4.30 18.60 33.30
C TYR A 331 -3.49 19.83 32.89
N ASP A 332 -2.44 19.62 32.10
CA ASP A 332 -1.93 20.59 31.12
C ASP A 332 -1.24 19.80 30.00
N MET A 333 -2.05 19.11 29.20
CA MET A 333 -1.61 18.58 27.91
C MET A 333 -1.85 19.66 26.84
N PRO A 334 -0.81 20.13 26.12
CA PRO A 334 -0.98 21.06 25.02
C PRO A 334 -1.94 20.48 23.99
N GLN A 335 -2.96 21.24 23.59
CA GLN A 335 -3.88 20.87 22.52
C GLN A 335 -3.11 20.76 21.19
N PHE A 336 -2.63 19.56 20.85
CA PHE A 336 -2.12 19.29 19.50
C PHE A 336 -3.29 19.27 18.52
N SER A 337 -3.26 20.14 17.52
CA SER A 337 -4.30 20.16 16.49
C SER A 337 -4.23 18.88 15.64
N ALA A 338 -5.35 18.45 15.07
CA ALA A 338 -5.37 17.29 14.18
C ALA A 338 -4.46 17.49 12.94
N ASP A 339 -4.25 18.74 12.55
CA ASP A 339 -3.37 19.13 11.46
C ASP A 339 -1.89 18.94 11.86
N ASP A 340 -1.51 19.31 13.09
CA ASP A 340 -0.15 19.07 13.62
C ASP A 340 0.21 17.59 13.67
N LEU A 341 -0.76 16.72 14.00
CA LEU A 341 -0.55 15.27 14.03
C LEU A 341 -0.31 14.71 12.62
N ILE A 342 -1.04 15.19 11.62
CA ILE A 342 -0.87 14.76 10.23
C ILE A 342 0.48 15.25 9.68
N GLU A 343 0.88 16.48 10.00
CA GLU A 343 2.20 17.01 9.63
C GLU A 343 3.33 16.21 10.28
N ASN A 344 3.21 15.88 11.56
CA ASN A 344 4.20 15.09 12.28
C ASN A 344 4.29 13.66 11.71
N GLN A 345 3.16 13.07 11.30
CA GLN A 345 3.13 11.77 10.63
C GLN A 345 3.80 11.79 9.24
N ALA A 346 3.61 12.86 8.48
CA ALA A 346 4.28 13.04 7.19
C ALA A 346 5.79 13.24 7.37
N SER A 347 6.21 14.04 8.34
CA SER A 347 7.62 14.22 8.71
C SER A 347 8.26 12.92 9.19
N ALA A 348 7.53 12.08 9.94
CA ALA A 348 7.99 10.76 10.39
C ALA A 348 8.25 9.80 9.24
N TYR A 349 7.37 9.82 8.23
CA TYR A 349 7.53 9.02 7.02
C TYR A 349 8.77 9.44 6.21
N VAL A 350 8.98 10.75 6.02
CA VAL A 350 10.17 11.28 5.32
C VAL A 350 11.45 10.96 6.12
N ALA A 351 11.41 11.08 7.44
CA ALA A 351 12.51 10.72 8.31
C ALA A 351 12.89 9.24 8.16
N GLY A 352 11.93 8.32 8.21
CA GLY A 352 12.17 6.88 8.03
C GLY A 352 12.79 6.53 6.67
N TYR A 353 12.39 7.23 5.61
CA TYR A 353 12.99 7.09 4.29
C TYR A 353 14.44 7.57 4.22
N ILE A 354 14.73 8.73 4.82
CA ILE A 354 16.09 9.26 4.89
C ILE A 354 16.99 8.27 5.63
N LEU A 355 16.53 7.74 6.77
CA LEU A 355 17.28 6.75 7.55
C LEU A 355 17.54 5.47 6.77
N LYS A 356 16.54 4.94 6.04
CA LYS A 356 16.73 3.78 5.17
C LYS A 356 17.77 4.05 4.08
N ALA A 357 17.71 5.23 3.46
CA ALA A 357 18.63 5.64 2.40
C ALA A 357 20.04 6.00 2.91
N LEU A 358 20.26 6.07 4.22
CA LEU A 358 21.57 6.28 4.86
C LEU A 358 22.31 4.96 5.12
N SER A 359 21.62 3.82 5.14
CA SER A 359 22.21 2.50 5.49
C SER A 359 23.04 2.58 6.78
N LEU A 360 22.37 2.91 7.89
CA LEU A 360 23.01 3.11 9.19
C LEU A 360 23.94 1.93 9.54
N PRO A 361 25.22 2.18 9.93
CA PRO A 361 26.12 1.13 10.38
C PRO A 361 25.61 0.49 11.67
N ASN A 362 26.10 -0.71 12.00
CA ASN A 362 25.78 -1.43 13.25
C ASN A 362 26.44 -0.78 14.48
N CYS A 363 26.19 0.51 14.70
CA CYS A 363 26.64 1.29 15.83
C CYS A 363 25.46 1.52 16.78
N VAL A 364 25.53 0.95 17.98
CA VAL A 364 24.46 1.01 18.99
C VAL A 364 24.14 2.45 19.40
N ALA A 365 25.14 3.33 19.49
CA ALA A 365 24.95 4.74 19.81
C ALA A 365 24.13 5.47 18.72
N CYS A 366 24.46 5.28 17.44
CA CYS A 366 23.72 5.88 16.33
C CYS A 366 22.32 5.29 16.18
N GLN A 367 22.16 3.97 16.33
CA GLN A 367 20.84 3.34 16.25
C GLN A 367 19.91 3.84 17.36
N ASN A 368 20.38 3.96 18.60
CA ASN A 368 19.57 4.50 19.70
C ASN A 368 19.21 5.99 19.54
N GLN A 369 20.02 6.76 18.81
CA GLN A 369 19.79 8.19 18.61
C GLN A 369 18.89 8.49 17.40
N PHE A 370 18.98 7.68 16.34
CA PHE A 370 18.20 7.86 15.11
C PHE A 370 16.90 7.06 15.07
N LEU A 371 16.87 5.88 15.71
CA LEU A 371 15.72 4.98 15.66
C LEU A 371 14.90 5.07 16.95
N SER A 372 13.57 5.02 16.79
CA SER A 372 12.68 4.89 17.93
C SER A 372 12.66 3.43 18.41
N LYS A 373 12.72 3.22 19.72
CA LYS A 373 12.50 1.91 20.34
C LYS A 373 11.02 1.54 20.38
N ASP A 374 10.16 2.57 20.46
CA ASP A 374 8.71 2.44 20.57
C ASP A 374 8.00 3.11 19.39
N VAL A 375 6.96 2.46 18.85
CA VAL A 375 6.17 3.01 17.74
C VAL A 375 5.15 4.01 18.30
N SER A 376 5.47 5.31 18.23
CA SER A 376 4.57 6.40 18.66
C SER A 376 3.46 6.72 17.63
N ARG A 377 2.48 7.55 18.01
CA ARG A 377 1.38 8.02 17.12
C ARG A 377 1.87 8.80 15.88
N ASN A 378 3.12 9.27 15.88
CA ASN A 378 3.74 9.91 14.71
C ASN A 378 4.10 8.88 13.63
N HIS A 379 4.23 7.61 13.97
CA HIS A 379 4.70 6.57 13.05
C HIS A 379 3.61 5.88 12.24
N ILE A 380 2.36 6.33 12.35
CA ILE A 380 1.21 5.67 11.71
C ILE A 380 1.39 5.53 10.18
N PHE A 381 1.94 6.55 9.50
CA PHE A 381 2.21 6.48 8.07
C PHE A 381 3.37 5.54 7.70
N VAL A 382 4.37 5.42 8.58
CA VAL A 382 5.47 4.46 8.42
C VAL A 382 4.93 3.03 8.57
N ASN A 383 4.04 2.81 9.53
CA ASN A 383 3.41 1.53 9.82
C ASN A 383 2.52 1.02 8.66
N PHE A 384 1.85 1.91 7.93
CA PHE A 384 1.04 1.51 6.77
C PHE A 384 1.85 0.94 5.60
N GLU A 385 3.16 1.16 5.54
CA GLU A 385 4.02 0.61 4.49
C GLU A 385 4.56 -0.80 4.81
N GLU A 386 4.23 -1.36 5.97
CA GLU A 386 4.71 -2.69 6.43
C GLU A 386 4.18 -3.89 5.63
N PHE A 387 3.30 -3.69 4.64
CA PHE A 387 2.67 -4.81 3.91
C PHE A 387 3.56 -5.49 2.84
N TYR A 388 4.81 -5.07 2.65
CA TYR A 388 5.75 -5.69 1.72
C TYR A 388 7.16 -5.81 2.35
N ASP A 389 7.59 -7.05 2.65
CA ASP A 389 8.83 -7.37 3.39
C ASP A 389 10.11 -6.69 2.84
N ASP A 390 10.21 -6.47 1.53
CA ASP A 390 11.41 -5.90 0.90
C ASP A 390 11.54 -4.37 1.07
N ASN A 391 10.47 -3.68 1.50
CA ASN A 391 10.40 -2.22 1.52
C ASN A 391 10.19 -1.57 2.89
N ARG A 392 10.35 -2.29 4.00
CA ARG A 392 10.18 -1.73 5.35
C ARG A 392 11.00 -0.46 5.58
N LEU A 393 10.33 0.62 5.98
CA LEU A 393 10.95 1.87 6.42
C LEU A 393 11.38 1.77 7.89
N LEU A 394 12.36 2.58 8.27
CA LEU A 394 12.86 2.61 9.65
C LEU A 394 12.02 3.59 10.49
N TYR A 395 11.75 3.23 11.74
CA TYR A 395 11.05 4.11 12.70
C TYR A 395 12.02 5.16 13.25
N ALA A 396 11.88 6.41 12.81
CA ALA A 396 12.75 7.51 13.24
C ALA A 396 12.37 8.01 14.64
N ASN A 397 13.34 8.32 15.50
CA ASN A 397 13.04 8.93 16.80
C ASN A 397 12.46 10.36 16.62
N ASP A 398 11.65 10.84 17.58
CA ASP A 398 10.94 12.13 17.54
C ASP A 398 11.92 13.31 17.29
N ASN A 399 13.15 13.24 17.78
CA ASN A 399 14.19 14.24 17.49
C ASN A 399 14.51 14.40 16.00
N ILE A 400 14.51 13.29 15.25
CA ILE A 400 14.77 13.29 13.80
C ILE A 400 13.53 13.75 13.04
N ILE A 401 12.35 13.37 13.52
CA ILE A 401 11.07 13.83 12.97
C ILE A 401 11.00 15.36 13.05
N GLU A 402 11.32 15.92 14.22
CA GLU A 402 11.32 17.37 14.45
C GLU A 402 12.43 18.08 13.64
N LEU A 403 13.61 17.46 13.51
CA LEU A 403 14.67 17.99 12.67
C LEU A 403 14.23 18.09 11.20
N VAL A 404 13.63 17.03 10.65
CA VAL A 404 13.10 17.02 9.28
C VAL A 404 11.99 18.06 9.11
N LYS A 405 11.11 18.21 10.11
CA LYS A 405 10.05 19.22 10.12
C LYS A 405 10.61 20.64 10.06
N ARG A 406 11.56 20.98 10.93
CA ARG A 406 12.19 22.30 10.95
C ARG A 406 12.97 22.60 9.66
N ILE A 407 13.67 21.62 9.12
CA ILE A 407 14.37 21.74 7.83
C ILE A 407 13.34 21.99 6.72
N HIS A 408 12.20 21.31 6.72
CA HIS A 408 11.13 21.57 5.74
C HIS A 408 10.60 23.01 5.82
N ILE A 409 10.25 23.50 7.01
CA ILE A 409 9.71 24.86 7.22
C ILE A 409 10.73 25.93 6.77
N CYS A 410 11.95 25.89 7.30
CA CYS A 410 12.97 26.89 6.98
C CYS A 410 13.37 26.85 5.49
N GLY A 411 13.43 25.64 4.91
CA GLY A 411 13.75 25.48 3.49
C GLY A 411 12.67 26.07 2.58
N TYR A 412 11.39 25.89 2.93
CA TYR A 412 10.28 26.46 2.16
C TYR A 412 10.25 27.98 2.24
N GLU A 413 10.41 28.57 3.43
CA GLU A 413 10.46 30.02 3.61
C GLU A 413 11.61 30.66 2.81
N PHE A 414 12.78 29.99 2.77
CA PHE A 414 13.92 30.43 1.97
C PHE A 414 13.62 30.35 0.47
N LEU A 415 13.02 29.24 0.01
CA LEU A 415 12.70 29.02 -1.39
C LEU A 415 11.64 29.98 -1.93
N ASP A 416 10.65 30.38 -1.12
CA ASP A 416 9.67 31.38 -1.54
C ASP A 416 10.29 32.78 -1.76
N LYS A 417 11.37 33.12 -1.04
CA LYS A 417 12.07 34.41 -1.18
C LYS A 417 13.18 34.38 -2.23
N HIS A 418 13.90 33.27 -2.35
CA HIS A 418 15.15 33.18 -3.11
C HIS A 418 15.14 32.11 -4.21
N GLY A 419 14.01 31.42 -4.45
CA GLY A 419 13.88 30.29 -5.38
C GLY A 419 14.24 30.55 -6.84
N GLN A 420 14.44 31.81 -7.23
CA GLN A 420 14.88 32.23 -8.56
C GLN A 420 16.41 32.36 -8.69
N GLU A 421 17.14 32.32 -7.58
CA GLU A 421 18.58 32.54 -7.56
C GLU A 421 19.36 31.29 -8.03
N SER A 422 20.57 31.50 -8.55
CA SER A 422 21.52 30.42 -8.77
C SER A 422 22.10 29.92 -7.44
N ASP A 423 22.51 28.64 -7.45
CA ASP A 423 23.21 27.98 -6.34
C ASP A 423 22.41 27.80 -5.03
N LEU A 424 21.10 27.56 -5.16
CA LEU A 424 20.17 27.32 -4.06
C LEU A 424 20.60 26.22 -3.09
N GLU A 425 21.17 25.13 -3.61
CA GLU A 425 21.58 23.97 -2.79
C GLU A 425 22.65 24.37 -1.76
N ASN A 426 23.68 25.10 -2.17
CA ASN A 426 24.75 25.54 -1.28
C ASN A 426 24.27 26.64 -0.32
N LYS A 427 23.43 27.56 -0.79
CA LYS A 427 22.86 28.62 0.05
C LYS A 427 21.97 28.06 1.17
N ILE A 428 21.14 27.07 0.86
CA ILE A 428 20.31 26.39 1.85
C ILE A 428 21.18 25.57 2.81
N LYS A 429 22.21 24.86 2.31
CA LYS A 429 23.17 24.14 3.15
C LYS A 429 23.89 25.07 4.14
N HIS A 430 24.32 26.25 3.70
CA HIS A 430 24.92 27.26 4.57
C HIS A 430 23.93 27.82 5.61
N LEU A 431 22.66 28.00 5.25
CA LEU A 431 21.61 28.40 6.19
C LEU A 431 21.44 27.33 7.29
N TYR A 432 21.45 26.05 6.93
CA TYR A 432 21.35 24.96 7.90
C TYR A 432 22.57 24.83 8.79
N GLN A 433 23.78 24.97 8.25
CA GLN A 433 25.02 24.97 9.03
C GLN A 433 25.05 26.10 10.09
N ASN A 434 24.41 27.24 9.82
CA ASN A 434 24.36 28.37 10.74
C ASN A 434 23.21 28.31 11.75
N HIS A 435 22.06 27.71 11.40
CA HIS A 435 20.85 27.70 12.25
C HIS A 435 20.58 26.37 12.99
N PHE A 436 21.22 25.28 12.59
CA PHE A 436 20.99 23.95 13.16
C PHE A 436 22.32 23.37 13.63
N LYS A 437 22.66 23.63 14.90
CA LYS A 437 23.67 22.81 15.59
C LYS A 437 23.04 21.45 15.86
N ILE A 438 23.28 20.49 14.99
CA ILE A 438 22.92 19.09 15.21
C ILE A 438 24.12 18.45 15.91
N ASP A 439 23.95 18.01 17.15
CA ASP A 439 25.01 17.35 17.89
C ASP A 439 25.47 16.07 17.16
N ASN A 440 26.77 15.84 17.09
CA ASN A 440 27.31 14.64 16.45
C ASN A 440 26.85 13.40 17.22
N CYS A 441 26.25 12.44 16.51
CA CYS A 441 25.68 11.24 17.14
C CYS A 441 26.72 10.29 17.73
N CYS A 442 27.95 10.31 17.22
CA CYS A 442 29.08 9.65 17.86
C CYS A 442 30.39 10.30 17.39
N SER A 443 31.49 9.97 18.09
CA SER A 443 32.85 10.41 17.75
C SER A 443 33.38 9.83 16.43
N GLU A 444 32.72 8.80 15.86
CA GLU A 444 33.20 8.06 14.69
C GLU A 444 32.37 8.29 13.41
N HIS A 445 31.12 8.77 13.50
CA HIS A 445 30.21 8.91 12.35
C HIS A 445 29.49 10.27 12.35
N ASN A 446 29.68 11.05 11.26
CA ASN A 446 29.01 12.32 11.03
C ASN A 446 27.93 12.16 9.93
N PHE A 447 26.68 11.97 10.34
CA PHE A 447 25.54 11.83 9.41
C PHE A 447 24.85 13.15 9.08
N ASN A 448 25.23 14.24 9.75
CA ASN A 448 24.52 15.52 9.69
C ASN A 448 24.57 16.13 8.28
N GLU A 449 25.74 16.12 7.65
CA GLU A 449 25.88 16.63 6.28
C GLU A 449 25.08 15.80 5.26
N ILE A 450 24.99 14.49 5.47
CA ILE A 450 24.29 13.57 4.55
C ILE A 450 22.77 13.70 4.69
N ILE A 451 22.27 13.85 5.92
CA ILE A 451 20.86 14.12 6.20
C ILE A 451 20.46 15.46 5.56
N VAL A 452 21.25 16.51 5.80
CA VAL A 452 21.00 17.83 5.23
C VAL A 452 21.04 17.79 3.70
N ASP A 453 22.04 17.14 3.08
CA ASP A 453 22.12 16.98 1.62
C ASP A 453 20.87 16.31 1.02
N LYS A 454 20.39 15.21 1.62
CA LYS A 454 19.18 14.52 1.17
C LYS A 454 17.92 15.35 1.37
N CYS A 455 17.75 16.00 2.54
CA CYS A 455 16.61 16.86 2.82
C CYS A 455 16.54 18.05 1.85
N VAL A 456 17.66 18.73 1.61
CA VAL A 456 17.74 19.88 0.69
C VAL A 456 17.29 19.49 -0.71
N ARG A 457 17.76 18.35 -1.22
CA ARG A 457 17.37 17.85 -2.55
C ARG A 457 15.88 17.53 -2.64
N LEU A 458 15.31 16.91 -1.60
CA LEU A 458 13.89 16.58 -1.54
C LEU A 458 13.01 17.84 -1.51
N ILE A 459 13.39 18.84 -0.71
CA ILE A 459 12.65 20.10 -0.56
C ILE A 459 12.67 20.92 -1.86
N ILE A 460 13.85 21.08 -2.49
CA ILE A 460 13.97 21.79 -3.78
C ILE A 460 13.11 21.10 -4.84
N TYR A 461 13.14 19.76 -4.90
CA TYR A 461 12.31 19.01 -5.84
C TYR A 461 10.82 19.26 -5.60
N LYS A 462 10.36 19.18 -4.34
CA LYS A 462 8.96 19.40 -3.96
C LYS A 462 8.50 20.80 -4.37
N TYR A 463 9.26 21.82 -3.98
CA TYR A 463 8.99 23.22 -4.31
C TYR A 463 8.86 23.47 -5.82
N VAL A 464 9.81 22.95 -6.60
CA VAL A 464 9.83 23.13 -8.06
C VAL A 464 8.64 22.44 -8.72
N ARG A 465 8.25 21.25 -8.24
CA ARG A 465 7.08 20.54 -8.75
C ARG A 465 5.78 21.30 -8.47
N GLU A 466 5.60 21.80 -7.25
CA GLU A 466 4.43 22.60 -6.85
C GLU A 466 4.30 23.87 -7.71
N LYS A 467 5.40 24.61 -7.94
CA LYS A 467 5.38 25.80 -8.81
C LYS A 467 5.19 25.49 -10.30
N ASN A 468 5.56 24.29 -10.77
CA ASN A 468 5.32 23.84 -12.15
C ASN A 468 3.84 23.50 -12.42
N GLU A 469 3.11 23.02 -11.41
CA GLU A 469 1.67 22.79 -11.49
C GLU A 469 0.89 24.13 -11.57
N ASP A 470 1.41 25.21 -10.98
CA ASP A 470 0.79 26.54 -10.91
C ASP A 470 1.05 27.49 -12.13
N LYS A 471 1.68 27.03 -13.22
CA LYS A 471 1.94 27.76 -14.49
C LYS A 471 2.64 29.14 -14.40
N LYS A 472 2.98 29.68 -13.22
CA LYS A 472 3.46 31.08 -13.07
C LYS A 472 4.97 31.27 -12.98
N ASN A 473 5.78 30.26 -12.68
CA ASN A 473 7.25 30.40 -12.61
C ASN A 473 7.95 29.14 -13.14
N LYS A 474 8.60 29.23 -14.31
CA LYS A 474 9.37 28.11 -14.88
C LYS A 474 10.77 28.05 -14.24
N PRO A 475 11.18 26.91 -13.65
CA PRO A 475 12.52 26.71 -13.11
C PRO A 475 13.58 26.64 -14.23
N SER A 476 14.86 26.86 -13.87
CA SER A 476 15.96 26.86 -14.84
C SER A 476 16.23 25.46 -15.44
N LYS A 477 16.67 25.43 -16.71
CA LYS A 477 16.87 24.19 -17.50
C LYS A 477 17.78 23.14 -16.84
N GLY A 478 18.76 23.58 -16.03
CA GLY A 478 19.66 22.67 -15.31
C GLY A 478 18.96 21.82 -14.24
N HIS A 479 17.89 22.34 -13.64
CA HIS A 479 17.11 21.64 -12.62
C HIS A 479 16.22 20.57 -13.24
N THR A 480 15.63 20.85 -14.41
CA THR A 480 14.80 19.89 -15.17
C THR A 480 15.56 18.62 -15.56
N ILE A 481 16.87 18.73 -15.81
CA ILE A 481 17.72 17.58 -16.18
C ILE A 481 18.02 16.70 -14.96
N LYS A 482 18.30 17.30 -13.79
CA LYS A 482 18.51 16.56 -12.53
C LYS A 482 17.23 15.86 -12.04
N ILE A 483 16.05 16.42 -12.34
CA ILE A 483 14.71 15.89 -12.01
C ILE A 483 14.42 14.53 -12.67
N LYS A 484 14.97 14.24 -13.86
CA LYS A 484 14.73 12.96 -14.56
C LYS A 484 15.26 11.72 -13.82
N ARG A 485 16.17 11.89 -12.85
CA ARG A 485 16.72 10.77 -12.05
C ARG A 485 15.79 10.26 -10.93
N PHE A 486 14.71 10.96 -10.59
CA PHE A 486 13.85 10.66 -9.43
C PHE A 486 12.45 10.14 -9.81
N GLN A 487 12.26 9.59 -11.01
CA GLN A 487 10.95 9.25 -11.58
C GLN A 487 10.14 8.16 -10.83
N ASN A 488 10.73 7.41 -9.89
CA ASN A 488 10.04 6.35 -9.14
C ASN A 488 9.34 6.80 -7.85
N ALA A 489 9.36 8.09 -7.50
CA ALA A 489 8.78 8.61 -6.25
C ALA A 489 7.26 8.91 -6.33
N HIS A 490 6.49 8.24 -7.18
CA HIS A 490 5.11 8.62 -7.49
C HIS A 490 4.14 8.48 -6.29
N LEU A 491 4.33 7.48 -5.42
CA LEU A 491 3.54 7.34 -4.18
C LEU A 491 3.95 8.34 -3.08
N PHE A 492 5.25 8.62 -2.97
CA PHE A 492 5.86 9.46 -1.94
C PHE A 492 5.28 10.88 -1.85
N PHE A 493 4.87 11.45 -2.98
CA PHE A 493 4.39 12.83 -3.05
C PHE A 493 2.90 13.00 -2.76
N SER A 494 2.10 11.92 -2.82
CA SER A 494 0.67 12.00 -2.47
C SER A 494 0.45 12.28 -0.98
N LEU A 495 1.38 11.85 -0.13
CA LEU A 495 1.40 12.12 1.31
C LEU A 495 1.99 13.51 1.65
N LEU A 496 2.97 14.00 0.89
CA LEU A 496 3.57 15.34 1.10
C LEU A 496 2.72 16.50 0.54
N LEU A 497 1.77 16.23 -0.35
CA LEU A 497 0.73 17.17 -0.82
C LEU A 497 -0.22 17.61 0.29
N PHE A 498 -0.27 16.88 1.41
CA PHE A 498 -1.07 17.28 2.59
C PHE A 498 -0.48 18.47 3.36
N CYS A 499 0.83 18.75 3.21
CA CYS A 499 1.51 19.72 4.08
C CYS A 499 1.59 21.17 3.57
N ASN A 500 1.09 21.53 2.38
CA ASN A 500 1.23 22.91 1.89
C ASN A 500 0.08 23.31 0.94
N HIS A 501 -1.13 23.53 1.47
CA HIS A 501 -2.01 24.64 1.13
C HIS A 501 -3.48 24.36 1.50
N THR A 502 -3.99 25.26 2.33
CA THR A 502 -5.36 25.76 2.33
C THR A 502 -6.00 25.79 0.93
N ARG A 503 -6.78 24.76 0.56
CA ARG A 503 -7.89 24.88 -0.40
C ARG A 503 -8.89 23.73 -0.24
N PHE A 504 -9.81 23.92 0.69
CA PHE A 504 -11.13 23.30 0.59
C PHE A 504 -11.83 23.83 -0.66
N LYS A 505 -12.12 22.95 -1.62
CA LYS A 505 -13.34 23.02 -2.43
C LYS A 505 -13.91 21.63 -2.64
N VAL A 506 -15.03 21.41 -1.97
CA VAL A 506 -16.09 20.49 -2.37
C VAL A 506 -16.43 20.72 -3.86
N LEU A 507 -16.56 19.62 -4.62
CA LEU A 507 -17.57 19.32 -5.69
C LEU A 507 -17.02 18.15 -6.53
N LYS A 508 -17.61 16.94 -6.51
CA LYS A 508 -18.78 16.52 -7.30
C LYS A 508 -18.67 16.87 -8.79
N SER A 509 -18.74 15.81 -9.60
CA SER A 509 -19.28 15.74 -10.98
C SER A 509 -18.67 16.63 -12.05
N LEU A 510 -18.00 16.02 -13.04
CA LEU A 510 -18.48 15.89 -14.43
C LEU A 510 -17.34 15.38 -15.34
N ASP A 511 -17.73 14.40 -16.17
CA ASP A 511 -17.20 13.96 -17.46
C ASP A 511 -16.04 14.76 -18.08
N VAL A 512 -14.93 14.07 -18.39
CA VAL A 512 -14.50 13.63 -19.76
C VAL A 512 -13.58 12.42 -19.61
#